data_AF-A0A7J8PNC8-F1
#
_entry.id   AF-A0A7J8PNC8-F1
#
_cell.length_a   1.000
_cell.length_b   1.000
_cell.length_c   1.000
_cell.angle_alpha   90.00
_cell.angle_beta   90.00
_cell.angle_gamma   90.00
#
_symmetry.space_group_name_H-M   'P 1'
#
loop_
_entity.id
_entity.type
_entity.pdbx_description
1 polymer ?
#
loop_
_entity_poly.entity_id
_entity_poly.type
_entity_poly.pdbx_seq_one_letter_code
_entity_poly.pdbx_strand_id
1 'polypeptide(L)'
;KKLSGKGSKIERRRILEWLNLKINFDVTFNKQERRSCSGIVIRDSNGEILGSKTVLNNNIPSVFAVKALTCVQTVQMSLKMGLSMVEVKGDALSVIRKSQSNRLDKPKK
;
A
#
# COMPACT_ATOMS: atom_id res chain seq x y z
N LYS A 1 10.78 -46.14 18.40
CA LYS A 1 11.64 -44.92 18.41
C LYS A 1 10.74 -43.70 18.22
N LYS A 2 10.57 -42.86 19.26
CA LYS A 2 9.82 -41.59 19.18
C LYS A 2 10.62 -40.60 18.34
N LEU A 3 10.08 -40.15 17.21
CA LEU A 3 10.59 -38.98 16.50
C LEU A 3 10.08 -37.73 17.22
N SER A 4 11.02 -37.07 17.91
CA SER A 4 10.81 -35.88 18.73
C SER A 4 10.41 -34.68 17.85
N GLY A 5 9.15 -34.25 17.98
CA GLY A 5 8.60 -33.05 17.35
C GLY A 5 9.18 -31.74 17.91
N LYS A 6 10.32 -31.32 17.36
CA LYS A 6 10.94 -30.01 17.64
C LYS A 6 10.93 -29.03 16.45
N GLY A 7 10.34 -29.43 15.31
CA GLY A 7 10.30 -28.61 14.08
C GLY A 7 9.15 -27.60 13.97
N SER A 8 8.17 -27.59 14.86
CA SER A 8 6.92 -26.86 14.59
C SER A 8 6.79 -25.48 15.25
N LYS A 9 7.61 -25.14 16.25
CA LYS A 9 7.41 -23.90 17.04
C LYS A 9 8.23 -22.72 16.53
N ILE A 10 9.42 -22.99 16.00
CA ILE A 10 10.34 -22.00 15.43
C ILE A 10 9.88 -21.61 14.01
N GLU A 11 9.50 -22.59 13.19
CA GLU A 11 8.90 -22.39 11.86
C GLU A 11 7.62 -21.56 11.92
N ARG A 12 6.73 -21.87 12.88
CA ARG A 12 5.49 -21.13 13.10
C ARG A 12 5.72 -19.69 13.57
N ARG A 13 6.76 -19.43 14.37
CA ARG A 13 7.12 -18.04 14.75
C ARG A 13 7.58 -17.23 13.55
N ARG A 14 8.42 -17.80 12.70
CA ARG A 14 8.83 -17.16 11.43
C ARG A 14 7.62 -16.85 10.55
N ILE A 15 6.71 -17.81 10.36
CA ILE A 15 5.47 -17.58 9.58
C ILE A 15 4.62 -16.45 10.19
N LEU A 16 4.51 -16.36 11.52
CA LEU A 16 3.80 -15.29 12.21
C LEU A 16 4.48 -13.91 12.12
N GLU A 17 5.81 -13.86 12.03
CA GLU A 17 6.57 -12.62 11.80
C GLU A 17 6.33 -12.06 10.38
N TRP A 18 6.25 -12.93 9.35
CA TRP A 18 5.85 -12.51 7.99
C TRP A 18 4.36 -12.19 7.87
N LEU A 19 3.51 -12.67 8.78
CA LEU A 19 2.05 -12.43 8.76
C LEU A 19 1.65 -11.02 9.20
N ASN A 20 2.55 -10.22 9.77
CA ASN A 20 2.22 -8.90 10.32
C ASN A 20 2.97 -7.74 9.62
N LEU A 21 3.26 -7.88 8.33
CA LEU A 21 3.83 -6.78 7.57
C LEU A 21 2.77 -5.75 7.21
N LYS A 22 3.05 -4.50 7.55
CA LYS A 22 2.21 -3.34 7.25
C LYS A 22 2.86 -2.49 6.20
N ILE A 23 2.10 -2.12 5.18
CA ILE A 23 2.52 -1.13 4.20
C ILE A 23 1.71 0.14 4.44
N ASN A 24 2.40 1.20 4.86
CA ASN A 24 1.84 2.53 4.94
C ASN A 24 2.20 3.29 3.66
N PHE A 25 1.22 3.89 3.01
CA PHE A 25 1.48 4.80 1.90
C PHE A 25 0.80 6.15 2.11
N ASP A 26 1.45 7.19 1.61
CA ASP A 26 0.91 8.54 1.53
C ASP A 26 1.16 9.12 0.13
N VAL A 27 0.32 10.08 -0.27
CA VAL A 27 0.45 10.70 -1.59
C VAL A 27 0.10 12.17 -1.59
N THR A 28 1.00 12.96 -2.17
CA THR A 28 0.78 14.38 -2.47
C THR A 28 0.50 14.57 -3.95
N PHE A 29 -0.45 15.45 -4.29
CA PHE A 29 -0.77 15.79 -5.68
C PHE A 29 -0.80 17.31 -5.90
N ASN A 30 -0.04 17.75 -6.89
CA ASN A 30 -0.09 19.09 -7.45
C ASN A 30 -0.99 19.09 -8.70
N LYS A 31 -2.16 19.75 -8.59
CA LYS A 31 -3.14 19.83 -9.67
C LYS A 31 -2.69 20.74 -10.83
N GLN A 32 -1.96 21.81 -10.54
CA GLN A 32 -1.49 22.76 -11.56
C GLN A 32 -0.48 22.08 -12.49
N GLU A 33 0.49 21.39 -11.88
CA GLU A 33 1.55 20.67 -12.60
C GLU A 33 1.13 19.27 -13.07
N ARG A 34 -0.04 18.79 -12.62
CA ARG A 34 -0.51 17.40 -12.83
C ARG A 34 0.53 16.38 -12.38
N ARG A 35 1.23 16.65 -11.27
CA ARG A 35 2.28 15.79 -10.70
C ARG A 35 1.85 15.24 -9.35
N SER A 36 2.33 14.06 -8.99
CA SER A 36 2.20 13.53 -7.64
C SER A 36 3.50 12.90 -7.16
N CYS A 37 3.63 12.82 -5.84
CA CYS A 37 4.70 12.11 -5.17
C CYS A 37 4.06 11.11 -4.20
N SER A 38 4.37 9.83 -4.39
CA SER A 38 3.89 8.74 -3.55
C SER A 38 5.01 8.27 -2.64
N GLY A 39 4.77 8.22 -1.34
CA GLY A 39 5.67 7.62 -0.35
C GLY A 39 5.10 6.30 0.14
N ILE A 40 5.91 5.25 0.15
CA ILE A 40 5.53 3.89 0.57
C ILE A 40 6.55 3.43 1.61
N VAL A 41 6.08 2.87 2.72
CA VAL A 41 6.92 2.34 3.79
C VAL A 41 6.37 0.99 4.25
N ILE A 42 7.22 -0.03 4.23
CA ILE A 42 6.92 -1.40 4.66
C ILE A 42 7.58 -1.62 6.01
N ARG A 43 6.79 -2.12 6.97
CA ARG A 43 7.19 -2.27 8.36
C ARG A 43 6.74 -3.61 8.91
N ASP A 44 7.48 -4.14 9.87
CA ASP A 44 7.05 -5.30 10.64
C ASP A 44 6.07 -4.91 11.77
N SER A 45 5.68 -5.89 12.59
CA SER A 45 4.81 -5.66 13.75
C SER A 45 5.44 -4.83 14.85
N ASN A 46 6.78 -4.79 14.93
CA ASN A 46 7.53 -4.03 15.91
C ASN A 46 7.73 -2.56 15.47
N GLY A 47 7.38 -2.25 14.22
CA GLY A 47 7.55 -0.94 13.61
C GLY A 47 8.88 -0.75 12.91
N GLU A 48 9.71 -1.79 12.81
CA GLU A 48 10.98 -1.76 12.08
C GLU A 48 10.70 -1.61 10.59
N ILE A 49 11.43 -0.69 9.94
CA ILE A 49 11.26 -0.42 8.51
C ILE A 49 12.07 -1.46 7.72
N LEU A 50 11.35 -2.30 6.98
CA LEU A 50 11.94 -3.32 6.09
C LEU A 50 12.21 -2.79 4.70
N GLY A 51 11.52 -1.72 4.30
CA GLY A 51 11.72 -1.08 3.01
C GLY A 51 10.93 0.22 2.88
N SER A 52 11.43 1.12 2.05
CA SER A 52 10.72 2.35 1.68
C SER A 52 10.93 2.68 0.22
N LYS A 53 9.98 3.41 -0.36
CA LYS A 53 10.05 3.87 -1.75
C LYS A 53 9.33 5.19 -1.91
N THR A 54 9.95 6.09 -2.65
CA THR A 54 9.33 7.33 -3.11
C THR A 54 9.21 7.28 -4.63
N VAL A 55 8.05 7.67 -5.16
CA VAL A 55 7.80 7.66 -6.61
C VAL A 55 7.22 9.00 -7.04
N LEU A 56 7.90 9.65 -7.98
CA LEU A 56 7.39 10.83 -8.68
C LEU A 56 6.59 10.37 -9.90
N ASN A 57 5.37 10.89 -10.02
CA ASN A 57 4.46 10.58 -11.11
C ASN A 57 4.08 11.86 -11.84
N ASN A 58 4.26 11.88 -13.15
CA ASN A 58 3.94 13.02 -14.00
C ASN A 58 2.65 12.77 -14.79
N ASN A 59 2.02 13.84 -15.27
CA ASN A 59 0.86 13.82 -16.16
C ASN A 59 -0.40 13.13 -15.59
N ILE A 60 -0.53 13.09 -14.26
CA ILE A 60 -1.65 12.41 -13.62
C ILE A 60 -2.94 13.26 -13.72
N PRO A 61 -4.04 12.72 -14.28
CA PRO A 61 -5.22 13.52 -14.62
C PRO A 61 -6.08 13.89 -13.42
N SER A 62 -5.96 13.18 -12.29
CA SER A 62 -6.80 13.43 -11.11
C SER A 62 -6.21 12.83 -9.84
N VAL A 63 -6.62 13.35 -8.68
CA VAL A 63 -6.30 12.79 -7.35
C VAL A 63 -6.75 11.32 -7.23
N PHE A 64 -7.84 10.94 -7.91
CA PHE A 64 -8.29 9.55 -7.94
C PHE A 64 -7.28 8.65 -8.66
N ALA A 65 -6.81 9.07 -9.84
CA ALA A 65 -5.80 8.35 -10.60
C ALA A 65 -4.47 8.25 -9.83
N VAL A 66 -4.07 9.31 -9.11
CA VAL A 66 -2.90 9.31 -8.23
C VAL A 66 -2.99 8.19 -7.19
N LYS A 67 -4.14 8.04 -6.54
CA LYS A 67 -4.34 7.04 -5.48
C LYS A 67 -4.41 5.63 -6.04
N ALA A 68 -5.12 5.42 -7.15
CA ALA A 68 -5.13 4.13 -7.85
C ALA A 68 -3.71 3.71 -8.27
N LEU A 69 -2.93 4.65 -8.82
CA LEU A 69 -1.54 4.42 -9.18
C LEU A 69 -0.67 4.09 -7.96
N THR A 70 -0.87 4.78 -6.84
CA THR A 70 -0.13 4.51 -5.60
C THR A 70 -0.44 3.12 -5.04
N CYS A 71 -1.69 2.65 -5.14
CA CYS A 71 -2.05 1.28 -4.79
C CYS A 71 -1.30 0.27 -5.68
N VAL A 72 -1.25 0.51 -7.00
CA VAL A 72 -0.49 -0.35 -7.93
C VAL A 72 1.00 -0.36 -7.57
N GLN A 73 1.58 0.80 -7.30
CA GLN A 73 2.99 0.92 -6.89
C GLN A 73 3.30 0.17 -5.59
N THR A 74 2.36 0.21 -4.65
CA THR A 74 2.44 -0.52 -3.38
C THR A 74 2.45 -2.03 -3.60
N VAL A 75 1.51 -2.55 -4.39
CA VAL A 75 1.45 -3.99 -4.72
C VAL A 75 2.68 -4.43 -5.52
N GLN A 76 3.14 -3.63 -6.47
CA GLN A 76 4.37 -3.95 -7.22
C GLN A 76 5.59 -3.99 -6.30
N MET A 77 5.67 -3.10 -5.31
CA MET A 77 6.76 -3.12 -4.33
C MET A 77 6.69 -4.36 -3.44
N SER A 78 5.51 -4.74 -2.95
CA SER A 78 5.34 -5.93 -2.11
C SER A 78 5.72 -7.21 -2.87
N LEU A 79 5.29 -7.32 -4.14
CA LEU A 79 5.66 -8.45 -5.00
C LEU A 79 7.17 -8.52 -5.26
N LYS A 80 7.82 -7.37 -5.53
CA LYS A 80 9.28 -7.31 -5.73
C LYS A 80 10.08 -7.72 -4.48
N MET A 81 9.51 -7.52 -3.29
CA MET A 81 10.09 -7.95 -2.03
C MET A 81 9.75 -9.41 -1.66
N GLY A 82 9.00 -10.12 -2.51
CA GLY A 82 8.59 -11.50 -2.24
C GLY A 82 7.53 -11.64 -1.15
N LEU A 83 6.78 -10.57 -0.86
CA LEU A 83 5.77 -10.57 0.20
C LEU A 83 4.47 -11.20 -0.31
N SER A 84 4.01 -12.25 0.38
CA SER A 84 2.79 -12.99 0.05
C SER A 84 1.54 -12.51 0.81
N MET A 85 1.71 -11.81 1.92
CA MET A 85 0.62 -11.29 2.76
C MET A 85 1.04 -9.97 3.39
N VAL A 86 0.25 -8.91 3.18
CA VAL A 86 0.53 -7.57 3.71
C VAL A 86 -0.77 -6.83 4.06
N GLU A 87 -0.76 -6.06 5.14
CA GLU A 87 -1.84 -5.12 5.47
C GLU A 87 -1.50 -3.75 4.88
N VAL A 88 -2.27 -3.29 3.90
CA VAL A 88 -2.02 -2.00 3.24
C VAL A 88 -2.90 -0.92 3.87
N LYS A 89 -2.26 0.12 4.41
CA LYS A 89 -2.90 1.32 4.98
C LYS A 89 -2.48 2.56 4.21
N GLY A 90 -3.44 3.39 3.88
CA GLY A 90 -3.16 4.72 3.37
C GLY A 90 -4.32 5.65 3.66
N ASP A 91 -4.07 6.96 3.59
CA ASP A 91 -5.12 7.94 3.80
C ASP A 91 -6.05 8.00 2.58
N ALA A 92 -7.02 7.10 2.57
CA ALA A 92 -8.01 6.96 1.51
C ALA A 92 -9.18 7.96 1.65
N LEU A 93 -9.18 8.84 2.66
CA LEU A 93 -10.36 9.62 3.05
C LEU A 93 -10.94 10.47 1.89
N SER A 94 -10.09 11.05 1.03
CA SER A 94 -10.56 11.80 -0.14
C SER A 94 -11.12 10.95 -1.30
N VAL A 95 -10.77 9.66 -1.39
CA VAL A 95 -11.39 8.71 -2.35
C VAL A 95 -12.74 8.24 -1.83
N ILE A 96 -12.82 7.89 -0.55
CA ILE A 96 -14.08 7.47 0.09
C ILE A 96 -15.10 8.60 0.01
N ARG A 97 -14.71 9.83 0.38
CA ARG A 97 -15.59 11.00 0.29
C ARG A 97 -16.06 11.33 -1.13
N LYS A 98 -15.25 11.04 -2.16
CA LYS A 98 -15.62 11.30 -3.56
C LYS A 98 -16.44 10.16 -4.18
N SER A 99 -16.16 8.92 -3.80
CA SER A 99 -16.98 7.74 -4.14
C SER A 99 -18.38 7.80 -3.51
N GLN A 100 -18.50 8.46 -2.35
CA GLN A 100 -19.78 8.71 -1.68
C GLN A 100 -20.42 10.03 -2.12
N SER A 101 -19.73 10.88 -2.89
CA SER A 101 -20.33 12.08 -3.45
C SER A 101 -21.20 11.69 -4.65
N ASN A 102 -22.52 11.76 -4.45
CA ASN A 102 -23.58 11.43 -5.41
C ASN A 102 -23.65 12.46 -6.56
N ARG A 103 -22.51 12.79 -7.18
CA ARG A 103 -22.47 13.69 -8.34
C ARG A 103 -22.86 12.87 -9.56
N LEU A 104 -24.17 12.78 -9.78
CA LEU A 104 -24.72 12.57 -11.12
C LEU A 104 -23.95 13.47 -12.08
N ASP A 105 -23.21 12.87 -13.02
CA ASP A 105 -22.71 13.57 -14.18
C ASP A 105 -23.94 14.11 -14.92
N LYS A 106 -24.22 15.39 -14.73
CA LYS A 106 -25.25 16.05 -15.52
C LYS A 106 -24.72 16.11 -16.95
N PRO A 107 -25.45 15.57 -17.94
CA PRO A 107 -25.06 15.75 -19.33
C PRO A 107 -25.02 17.24 -19.60
N LYS A 108 -23.91 17.70 -20.19
CA LYS A 108 -23.82 19.07 -20.71
C LYS A 108 -24.85 19.20 -21.82
N LYS A 109 -25.60 20.32 -21.77
CA LYS A 109 -26.61 20.73 -22.75
C LYS A 109 -26.05 20.68 -24.17
#